data_AF-A0A7J6RX19-F1
#
_entry.id   AF-A0A7J6RX19-F1
#
_cell.length_a   1.000
_cell.length_b   1.000
_cell.length_c   1.000
_cell.angle_alpha   90.00
_cell.angle_beta   90.00
_cell.angle_gamma   90.00
#
_symmetry.space_group_name_H-M   'P 1'
#
loop_
_entity.id
_entity.type
_entity.pdbx_description
1 polymer ?
#
loop_
_entity_poly.entity_id
_entity_poly.type
_entity_poly.pdbx_seq_one_letter_code
_entity_poly.pdbx_strand_id
1 'polypeptide(L)'
;MGLSGLAKAGLSLPSQVVDTCCKRKDLKLREAVHVLWAVVKSAGEWRPELDTLVPTVRREWTEPNARDAIMAIWALVHSGDPSTIAWAVSPERLSGIWMHMINEQDRASYAFALGQAASTMSVLKVTAQLRSLAEVIGVDSPPREMSFFLWACACASCFPSNVMSLLYQWVAKWHAELLKDVGNSVRILWAIAVFDGRGAGKVVPVLYAVLRQQPVEEFTSKEAAITLWSLFAMCGCTDILFARQLATRINPYERAHRAQLYQASLTLQEPIASDPGARVLSSSALHAKVCLILGSEWCHEYAVVPGVVVDIAKPDEKLAVEVNGNHHYIEFLSDSGHKFPDGATNWKVRYLESHGWKVFTLVEDDIRRISRLPLVEQKRALMSMMKKSDTPRFVSESMCF
;
A
#
# COMPACT_ATOMS: atom_id res chain seq x y z
N MET A 1 18.61 21.56 21.89
CA MET A 1 18.22 20.40 21.05
C MET A 1 17.30 20.92 19.95
N GLY A 2 17.67 20.81 18.67
CA GLY A 2 16.84 21.36 17.57
C GLY A 2 15.54 20.57 17.36
N LEU A 3 14.56 21.13 16.63
CA LEU A 3 13.24 20.51 16.38
C LEU A 3 13.33 19.08 15.87
N SER A 4 14.28 18.80 14.97
CA SER A 4 14.49 17.46 14.44
C SER A 4 14.98 16.46 15.50
N GLY A 5 15.64 16.93 16.56
CA GLY A 5 16.02 16.08 17.71
C GLY A 5 14.81 15.66 18.53
N LEU A 6 13.88 16.60 18.79
CA LEU A 6 12.62 16.31 19.49
C LEU A 6 11.74 15.35 18.69
N ALA A 7 11.60 15.59 17.38
CA ALA A 7 10.83 14.70 16.50
C ALA A 7 11.46 13.28 16.39
N LYS A 8 12.79 13.17 16.40
CA LYS A 8 13.49 11.86 16.46
C LYS A 8 13.25 11.12 17.78
N ALA A 9 13.11 11.87 18.87
CA ALA A 9 12.78 11.31 20.18
C ALA A 9 11.29 10.94 20.33
N GLY A 10 10.47 11.14 19.28
CA GLY A 10 9.03 10.86 19.32
C GLY A 10 8.23 11.83 20.17
N LEU A 11 8.81 12.99 20.52
CA LEU A 11 8.14 14.00 21.33
C LEU A 11 7.25 14.89 20.46
N SER A 12 6.02 15.13 20.93
CA SER A 12 5.11 16.09 20.30
C SER A 12 5.68 17.50 20.37
N LEU A 13 5.67 18.23 19.26
CA LEU A 13 6.06 19.64 19.23
C LEU A 13 4.93 20.54 19.77
N PRO A 14 5.20 21.47 20.70
CA PRO A 14 4.19 22.42 21.17
C PRO A 14 3.65 23.27 20.01
N SER A 15 2.33 23.48 19.92
CA SER A 15 1.72 24.22 18.81
C SER A 15 2.30 25.64 18.65
N GLN A 16 2.56 26.33 19.76
CA GLN A 16 3.19 27.67 19.73
C GLN A 16 4.58 27.66 19.04
N VAL A 17 5.35 26.58 19.21
CA VAL A 17 6.66 26.43 18.56
C VAL A 17 6.49 26.21 17.06
N VAL A 18 5.53 25.36 16.67
CA VAL A 18 5.18 25.12 15.26
C VAL A 18 4.77 26.43 14.57
N ASP A 19 3.85 27.18 15.18
CA ASP A 19 3.35 28.45 14.65
C ASP A 19 4.47 29.48 14.49
N THR A 20 5.34 29.58 15.49
CA THR A 20 6.47 30.51 15.47
C THR A 20 7.43 30.18 14.33
N CYS A 21 7.72 28.89 14.12
CA CYS A 21 8.59 28.45 13.03
C CYS A 21 7.95 28.66 11.65
N CYS A 22 6.65 28.39 11.48
CA CYS A 22 5.97 28.55 10.19
C CYS A 22 5.81 30.02 9.78
N LYS A 23 5.74 30.95 10.74
CA LYS A 23 5.63 32.40 10.46
C LYS A 23 6.95 33.08 10.08
N ARG A 24 8.09 32.40 10.23
CA ARG A 24 9.40 32.96 9.84
C ARG A 24 9.54 33.04 8.32
N LYS A 25 9.78 34.25 7.80
CA LYS A 25 9.94 34.51 6.36
C LYS A 25 11.39 34.39 5.87
N ASP A 26 12.34 34.34 6.80
CA ASP A 26 13.78 34.35 6.58
C ASP A 26 14.41 32.95 6.50
N LEU A 27 13.59 31.89 6.54
CA LEU A 27 14.09 30.51 6.53
C LEU A 27 14.80 30.17 5.22
N LYS A 28 15.97 29.56 5.34
CA LYS A 28 16.67 28.90 4.23
C LYS A 28 16.07 27.52 3.97
N LEU A 29 16.36 26.95 2.79
CA LEU A 29 15.82 25.64 2.36
C LEU A 29 15.95 24.58 3.46
N ARG A 30 17.16 24.39 3.99
CA ARG A 30 17.44 23.39 5.03
C ARG A 30 16.59 23.60 6.28
N GLU A 31 16.44 24.84 6.74
CA GLU A 31 15.63 25.14 7.92
C GLU A 31 14.15 24.85 7.67
N ALA A 32 13.62 25.30 6.52
CA ALA A 32 12.23 25.07 6.14
C ALA A 32 11.91 23.56 6.03
N VAL A 33 12.80 22.79 5.39
CA VAL A 33 12.67 21.33 5.27
C VAL A 33 12.71 20.64 6.63
N HIS A 34 13.63 21.06 7.50
CA HIS A 34 13.73 20.49 8.85
C HIS A 34 12.50 20.79 9.72
N VAL A 35 11.89 21.97 9.56
CA VAL A 35 10.62 22.31 10.21
C VAL A 35 9.49 21.42 9.66
N LEU A 36 9.32 21.38 8.34
CA LEU A 36 8.31 20.52 7.67
C LEU A 36 8.41 19.07 8.16
N TRP A 37 9.61 18.49 8.07
CA TRP A 37 9.85 17.11 8.47
C TRP A 37 9.55 16.89 9.95
N ALA A 38 10.02 17.77 10.84
CA ALA A 38 9.83 17.60 12.29
C ALA A 38 8.35 17.71 12.69
N VAL A 39 7.59 18.62 12.08
CA VAL A 39 6.16 18.78 12.36
C VAL A 39 5.38 17.58 11.85
N VAL A 40 5.54 17.18 10.59
CA VAL A 40 4.85 16.02 10.02
C VAL A 40 5.22 14.75 10.78
N LYS A 41 6.50 14.56 11.12
CA LYS A 41 6.97 13.37 11.84
C LYS A 41 6.41 13.28 13.28
N SER A 42 6.28 14.41 13.98
CA SER A 42 5.78 14.43 15.36
C SER A 42 4.25 14.41 15.45
N ALA A 43 3.56 15.05 14.52
CA ALA A 43 2.10 15.06 14.46
C ALA A 43 1.53 13.78 13.84
N GLY A 44 2.29 13.11 12.97
CA GLY A 44 1.80 11.99 12.16
C GLY A 44 0.90 12.42 10.99
N GLU A 45 0.67 13.72 10.82
CA GLU A 45 -0.20 14.30 9.79
C GLU A 45 0.30 15.69 9.37
N TRP A 46 -0.20 16.17 8.23
CA TRP A 46 0.06 17.52 7.76
C TRP A 46 -0.80 18.53 8.53
N ARG A 47 -0.19 19.65 8.91
CA ARG A 47 -0.88 20.76 9.56
C ARG A 47 -1.01 21.93 8.58
N PRO A 48 -2.16 22.63 8.53
CA PRO A 48 -2.36 23.75 7.59
C PRO A 48 -1.30 24.85 7.68
N GLU A 49 -0.69 25.07 8.84
CA GLU A 49 0.36 26.07 9.02
C GLU A 49 1.59 25.80 8.13
N LEU A 50 1.83 24.54 7.77
CA LEU A 50 2.95 24.13 6.91
C LEU A 50 2.81 24.63 5.47
N ASP A 51 1.61 24.99 5.02
CA ASP A 51 1.37 25.52 3.67
C ASP A 51 2.16 26.83 3.44
N THR A 52 2.42 27.58 4.51
CA THR A 52 3.22 28.81 4.48
C THR A 52 4.70 28.56 4.13
N LEU A 53 5.20 27.34 4.38
CA LEU A 53 6.59 26.96 4.10
C LEU A 53 6.79 26.43 2.67
N VAL A 54 5.71 25.95 2.01
CA VAL A 54 5.79 25.38 0.66
C VAL A 54 6.38 26.39 -0.34
N PRO A 55 5.94 27.66 -0.44
CA PRO A 55 6.55 28.63 -1.35
C PRO A 55 8.04 28.88 -1.09
N THR A 56 8.46 28.87 0.17
CA THR A 56 9.88 29.01 0.55
C THR A 56 10.69 27.81 0.07
N VAL A 57 10.22 26.58 0.30
CA VAL A 57 10.88 25.38 -0.23
C VAL A 57 10.97 25.43 -1.75
N ARG A 58 9.89 25.82 -2.44
CA ARG A 58 9.89 25.89 -3.90
C ARG A 58 10.87 26.92 -4.45
N ARG A 59 10.95 28.10 -3.82
CA ARG A 59 11.84 29.20 -4.24
C ARG A 59 13.31 28.87 -4.01
N GLU A 60 13.63 28.26 -2.87
CA GLU A 60 15.01 27.97 -2.49
C GLU A 60 15.53 26.63 -3.06
N TRP A 61 14.71 25.89 -3.84
CA TRP A 61 15.07 24.60 -4.45
C TRP A 61 15.95 24.78 -5.69
N THR A 62 17.22 25.14 -5.50
CA THR A 62 18.20 25.21 -6.60
C THR A 62 18.98 23.91 -6.71
N GLU A 63 19.70 23.51 -5.67
CA GLU A 63 20.50 22.27 -5.60
C GLU A 63 20.55 21.75 -4.15
N PRO A 64 19.45 21.17 -3.63
CA PRO A 64 19.49 20.59 -2.29
C PRO A 64 20.46 19.42 -2.25
N ASN A 65 21.14 19.24 -1.11
CA ASN A 65 21.76 17.95 -0.83
C ASN A 65 20.68 16.86 -0.80
N ALA A 66 21.06 15.63 -1.16
CA ALA A 66 20.12 14.52 -1.31
C ALA A 66 19.25 14.30 -0.06
N ARG A 67 19.83 14.43 1.14
CA ARG A 67 19.12 14.23 2.40
C ARG A 67 18.00 15.25 2.63
N ASP A 68 18.29 16.53 2.45
CA ASP A 68 17.29 17.59 2.58
C ASP A 68 16.21 17.42 1.52
N ALA A 69 16.58 17.01 0.30
CA ALA A 69 15.62 16.77 -0.76
C ALA A 69 14.66 15.60 -0.42
N ILE A 70 15.19 14.48 0.08
CA ILE A 70 14.41 13.31 0.52
C ILE A 70 13.46 13.70 1.66
N MET A 71 13.96 14.44 2.65
CA MET A 71 13.14 14.92 3.78
C MET A 71 12.00 15.83 3.30
N ALA A 72 12.29 16.71 2.33
CA ALA A 72 11.30 17.59 1.74
C ALA A 72 10.23 16.81 0.98
N ILE A 73 10.61 15.89 0.09
CA ILE A 73 9.68 15.03 -0.65
C ILE A 73 8.78 14.29 0.33
N TRP A 74 9.37 13.61 1.32
CA TRP A 74 8.63 12.86 2.32
C TRP A 74 7.60 13.75 3.05
N ALA A 75 8.00 14.94 3.50
CA ALA A 75 7.10 15.83 4.22
C ALA A 75 5.99 16.39 3.31
N LEU A 76 6.34 16.83 2.10
CA LEU A 76 5.41 17.42 1.14
C LEU A 76 4.37 16.42 0.64
N VAL A 77 4.69 15.13 0.56
CA VAL A 77 3.72 14.07 0.25
C VAL A 77 2.57 14.03 1.26
N HIS A 78 2.85 14.34 2.53
CA HIS A 78 1.82 14.32 3.57
C HIS A 78 0.84 15.49 3.44
N SER A 79 1.14 16.52 2.64
CA SER A 79 0.20 17.63 2.39
C SER A 79 -1.11 17.18 1.78
N GLY A 80 -1.10 16.06 1.04
CA GLY A 80 -2.26 15.58 0.30
C GLY A 80 -2.66 16.49 -0.88
N ASP A 81 -2.00 17.63 -1.09
CA ASP A 81 -2.25 18.53 -2.21
C ASP A 81 -1.57 17.97 -3.49
N PRO A 82 -2.35 17.53 -4.50
CA PRO A 82 -1.79 16.92 -5.69
C PRO A 82 -0.79 17.83 -6.42
N SER A 83 -0.98 19.16 -6.36
CA SER A 83 -0.10 20.12 -7.03
C SER A 83 1.30 20.16 -6.39
N THR A 84 1.34 20.11 -5.05
CA THR A 84 2.57 20.11 -4.25
C THR A 84 3.32 18.81 -4.37
N ILE A 85 2.60 17.69 -4.36
CA ILE A 85 3.21 16.39 -4.57
C ILE A 85 3.78 16.32 -6.00
N ALA A 86 3.01 16.74 -7.01
CA ALA A 86 3.45 16.74 -8.41
C ALA A 86 4.70 17.58 -8.64
N TRP A 87 4.78 18.71 -7.95
CA TRP A 87 5.98 19.53 -7.93
C TRP A 87 7.15 18.78 -7.29
N ALA A 88 6.96 18.18 -6.10
CA ALA A 88 8.04 17.53 -5.36
C ALA A 88 8.63 16.31 -6.09
N VAL A 89 7.80 15.55 -6.82
CA VAL A 89 8.22 14.34 -7.55
C VAL A 89 8.37 14.53 -9.06
N SER A 90 8.58 15.77 -9.52
CA SER A 90 8.84 16.04 -10.93
C SER A 90 10.16 15.38 -11.39
N PRO A 91 10.22 14.77 -12.59
CA PRO A 91 11.42 14.07 -13.08
C PRO A 91 12.71 14.88 -13.00
N GLU A 92 12.63 16.19 -13.28
CA GLU A 92 13.77 17.13 -13.27
C GLU A 92 14.40 17.26 -11.88
N ARG A 93 13.57 17.17 -10.82
CA ARG A 93 14.05 17.23 -9.43
C ARG A 93 14.55 15.88 -8.97
N LEU A 94 13.83 14.82 -9.31
CA LEU A 94 14.20 13.44 -8.97
C LEU A 94 15.54 13.03 -9.57
N SER A 95 15.81 13.39 -10.82
CA SER A 95 17.09 13.12 -11.48
C SER A 95 18.26 13.86 -10.81
N GLY A 96 18.06 15.13 -10.43
CA GLY A 96 19.05 15.90 -9.69
C GLY A 96 19.42 15.25 -8.35
N ILE A 97 18.43 14.80 -7.57
CA ILE A 97 18.66 14.09 -6.30
C ILE A 97 19.42 12.79 -6.53
N TRP A 98 19.01 12.01 -7.54
CA TRP A 98 19.62 10.73 -7.87
C TRP A 98 21.13 10.82 -8.08
N MET A 99 21.58 11.83 -8.83
CA MET A 99 22.99 12.07 -9.11
C MET A 99 23.83 12.39 -7.87
N HIS A 100 23.19 12.86 -6.78
CA HIS A 100 23.85 13.22 -5.53
C HIS A 100 23.69 12.16 -4.42
N MET A 101 23.05 11.03 -4.68
CA MET A 101 22.92 9.93 -3.71
C MET A 101 24.16 9.04 -3.72
N ILE A 102 25.06 9.31 -2.77
CA ILE A 102 26.38 8.67 -2.70
C ILE A 102 26.31 7.32 -1.97
N ASN A 103 25.39 7.15 -1.01
CA ASN A 103 25.29 5.94 -0.19
C ASN A 103 23.93 5.24 -0.33
N GLU A 104 23.90 3.97 0.08
CA GLU A 104 22.72 3.11 -0.02
C GLU A 104 21.57 3.56 0.90
N GLN A 105 21.89 4.13 2.06
CA GLN A 105 20.91 4.64 3.02
C GLN A 105 20.06 5.80 2.46
N ASP A 106 20.68 6.70 1.71
CA ASP A 106 19.99 7.81 1.03
C ASP A 106 19.08 7.26 -0.07
N ARG A 107 19.54 6.26 -0.84
CA ARG A 107 18.73 5.58 -1.88
C ARG A 107 17.50 4.89 -1.29
N ALA A 108 17.65 4.22 -0.15
CA ALA A 108 16.53 3.60 0.54
C ALA A 108 15.52 4.63 1.07
N SER A 109 16.02 5.69 1.70
CA SER A 109 15.16 6.76 2.22
C SER A 109 14.42 7.48 1.10
N TYR A 110 15.09 7.65 -0.05
CA TYR A 110 14.50 8.15 -1.28
C TYR A 110 13.42 7.22 -1.84
N ALA A 111 13.70 5.92 -1.93
CA ALA A 111 12.70 4.92 -2.34
C ALA A 111 11.46 5.01 -1.46
N PHE A 112 11.62 5.03 -0.14
CA PHE A 112 10.50 5.16 0.79
C PHE A 112 9.68 6.43 0.57
N ALA A 113 10.33 7.58 0.36
CA ALA A 113 9.66 8.84 0.07
C ALA A 113 8.88 8.78 -1.26
N LEU A 114 9.46 8.17 -2.30
CA LEU A 114 8.78 7.94 -3.58
C LEU A 114 7.58 7.00 -3.44
N GLY A 115 7.69 5.95 -2.64
CA GLY A 115 6.59 5.05 -2.33
C GLY A 115 5.38 5.77 -1.72
N GLN A 116 5.63 6.64 -0.76
CA GLN A 116 4.57 7.48 -0.18
C GLN A 116 3.95 8.38 -1.26
N ALA A 117 4.75 8.99 -2.12
CA ALA A 117 4.25 9.84 -3.20
C ALA A 117 3.39 9.06 -4.21
N ALA A 118 3.79 7.83 -4.56
CA ALA A 118 3.06 6.99 -5.52
C ALA A 118 1.62 6.70 -5.09
N SER A 119 1.35 6.63 -3.78
CA SER A 119 -0.01 6.45 -3.26
C SER A 119 -0.96 7.62 -3.56
N THR A 120 -0.42 8.77 -3.98
CA THR A 120 -1.18 10.02 -4.20
C THR A 120 -1.16 10.51 -5.65
N MET A 121 -0.34 9.91 -6.52
CA MET A 121 -0.01 10.45 -7.84
C MET A 121 0.11 9.39 -8.93
N SER A 122 0.22 9.84 -10.19
CA SER A 122 0.44 8.95 -11.34
C SER A 122 1.71 8.11 -11.17
N VAL A 123 1.50 6.79 -11.07
CA VAL A 123 2.49 5.73 -10.85
C VAL A 123 3.67 5.79 -11.82
N LEU A 124 3.43 6.16 -13.09
CA LEU A 124 4.41 6.04 -14.19
C LEU A 124 5.76 6.71 -13.93
N LYS A 125 5.78 7.88 -13.28
CA LYS A 125 7.03 8.62 -13.01
C LYS A 125 7.85 7.99 -11.89
N VAL A 126 7.17 7.44 -10.88
CA VAL A 126 7.81 6.76 -9.74
C VAL A 126 8.37 5.42 -10.18
N THR A 127 7.65 4.69 -11.03
CA THR A 127 8.07 3.36 -11.54
C THR A 127 9.44 3.41 -12.25
N ALA A 128 9.72 4.43 -13.05
CA ALA A 128 11.00 4.57 -13.73
C ALA A 128 12.18 4.70 -12.74
N GLN A 129 11.99 5.45 -11.65
CA GLN A 129 13.01 5.62 -10.61
C GLN A 129 13.19 4.33 -9.78
N LEU A 130 12.08 3.66 -9.46
CA LEU A 130 12.12 2.36 -8.76
C LEU A 130 12.81 1.28 -9.62
N ARG A 131 12.66 1.32 -10.94
CA ARG A 131 13.40 0.42 -11.85
C ARG A 131 14.91 0.62 -11.73
N SER A 132 15.40 1.86 -11.76
CA SER A 132 16.83 2.14 -11.57
C SER A 132 17.33 1.74 -10.17
N LEU A 133 16.50 1.88 -9.13
CA LEU A 133 16.82 1.37 -7.79
C LEU A 133 16.92 -0.15 -7.76
N ALA A 134 16.06 -0.86 -8.49
CA ALA A 134 16.06 -2.31 -8.54
C ALA A 134 17.38 -2.90 -9.10
N GLU A 135 18.15 -2.11 -9.87
CA GLU A 135 19.46 -2.52 -10.42
C GLU A 135 20.58 -2.51 -9.37
N VAL A 136 20.40 -1.74 -8.29
CA VAL A 136 21.42 -1.58 -7.24
C VAL A 136 21.05 -2.27 -5.92
N ILE A 137 19.78 -2.65 -5.74
CA ILE A 137 19.34 -3.44 -4.58
C ILE A 137 19.74 -4.90 -4.80
N GLY A 138 20.52 -5.47 -3.88
CA GLY A 138 21.06 -6.82 -3.98
C GLY A 138 21.00 -7.60 -2.67
N VAL A 139 21.58 -8.80 -2.67
CA VAL A 139 21.67 -9.67 -1.48
C VAL A 139 22.43 -8.99 -0.34
N ASP A 140 23.33 -8.06 -0.66
CA ASP A 140 24.14 -7.34 0.30
C ASP A 140 23.48 -6.09 0.91
N SER A 141 22.32 -5.67 0.43
CA SER A 141 21.64 -4.48 0.96
C SER A 141 21.12 -4.71 2.39
N PRO A 142 21.30 -3.78 3.33
CA PRO A 142 20.78 -3.89 4.70
C PRO A 142 19.24 -4.05 4.79
N PRO A 143 18.71 -4.63 5.90
CA PRO A 143 17.27 -4.79 6.17
C PRO A 143 16.40 -3.58 5.93
N ARG A 144 16.86 -2.44 6.42
CA ARG A 144 16.13 -1.19 6.26
C ARG A 144 15.94 -0.82 4.79
N GLU A 145 16.94 -1.06 3.97
CA GLU A 145 16.95 -0.62 2.57
C GLU A 145 16.07 -1.49 1.70
N MET A 146 16.21 -2.82 1.85
CA MET A 146 15.33 -3.77 1.20
C MET A 146 13.87 -3.54 1.59
N SER A 147 13.59 -3.34 2.89
CA SER A 147 12.22 -3.11 3.36
C SER A 147 11.62 -1.81 2.83
N PHE A 148 12.41 -0.73 2.74
CA PHE A 148 11.97 0.55 2.18
C PHE A 148 11.74 0.48 0.68
N PHE A 149 12.60 -0.22 -0.04
CA PHE A 149 12.46 -0.44 -1.48
C PHE A 149 11.21 -1.28 -1.80
N LEU A 150 11.03 -2.43 -1.14
CA LEU A 150 9.86 -3.28 -1.35
C LEU A 150 8.56 -2.57 -0.96
N TRP A 151 8.56 -1.83 0.15
CA TRP A 151 7.43 -0.98 0.53
C TRP A 151 7.10 0.03 -0.58
N ALA A 152 8.10 0.71 -1.13
CA ALA A 152 7.90 1.69 -2.18
C ALA A 152 7.32 1.07 -3.45
N CYS A 153 7.83 -0.10 -3.84
CA CYS A 153 7.32 -0.88 -4.97
C CYS A 153 5.85 -1.28 -4.76
N ALA A 154 5.50 -1.75 -3.56
CA ALA A 154 4.12 -2.11 -3.23
C ALA A 154 3.19 -0.90 -3.25
N CYS A 155 3.60 0.26 -2.69
CA CYS A 155 2.81 1.49 -2.77
C CYS A 155 2.64 2.02 -4.20
N ALA A 156 3.63 1.79 -5.07
CA ALA A 156 3.59 2.17 -6.47
C ALA A 156 2.91 1.12 -7.37
N SER A 157 2.36 0.04 -6.81
CA SER A 157 1.78 -1.08 -7.56
C SER A 157 2.73 -1.59 -8.66
N CYS A 158 4.02 -1.70 -8.35
CA CYS A 158 5.02 -2.23 -9.27
C CYS A 158 5.79 -3.41 -8.66
N PHE A 159 5.92 -4.49 -9.41
CA PHE A 159 6.53 -5.75 -8.95
C PHE A 159 8.00 -5.85 -9.38
N PRO A 160 8.96 -5.85 -8.42
CA PRO A 160 10.38 -5.93 -8.72
C PRO A 160 10.83 -7.38 -8.90
N SER A 161 10.50 -8.01 -10.03
CA SER A 161 10.73 -9.45 -10.28
C SER A 161 12.17 -9.92 -10.01
N ASN A 162 13.17 -9.13 -10.41
CA ASN A 162 14.58 -9.39 -10.15
C ASN A 162 14.90 -9.41 -8.65
N VAL A 163 14.44 -8.43 -7.88
CA VAL A 163 14.67 -8.36 -6.42
C VAL A 163 13.92 -9.47 -5.69
N MET A 164 12.69 -9.78 -6.13
CA MET A 164 11.91 -10.87 -5.56
C MET A 164 12.61 -12.23 -5.72
N SER A 165 13.30 -12.47 -6.84
CA SER A 165 14.07 -13.71 -7.04
C SER A 165 15.24 -13.88 -6.08
N LEU A 166 15.79 -12.76 -5.57
CA LEU A 166 16.92 -12.74 -4.62
C LEU A 166 16.47 -12.76 -3.17
N LEU A 167 15.19 -12.49 -2.89
CA LEU A 167 14.69 -12.22 -1.54
C LEU A 167 14.91 -13.38 -0.57
N TYR A 168 14.87 -14.63 -1.04
CA TYR A 168 15.18 -15.79 -0.21
C TYR A 168 16.63 -15.81 0.28
N GLN A 169 17.60 -15.59 -0.63
CA GLN A 169 19.02 -15.53 -0.27
C GLN A 169 19.29 -14.35 0.66
N TRP A 170 18.61 -13.23 0.40
CA TRP A 170 18.68 -12.03 1.21
C TRP A 170 18.16 -12.26 2.65
N VAL A 171 16.97 -12.86 2.81
CA VAL A 171 16.42 -13.15 4.15
C VAL A 171 17.29 -14.14 4.91
N ALA A 172 17.84 -15.15 4.22
CA ALA A 172 18.76 -16.10 4.85
C ALA A 172 20.03 -15.42 5.40
N LYS A 173 20.57 -14.43 4.67
CA LYS A 173 21.73 -13.64 5.11
C LYS A 173 21.40 -12.75 6.31
N TRP A 174 20.28 -12.03 6.26
CA TRP A 174 19.94 -10.96 7.21
C TRP A 174 18.98 -11.39 8.33
N HIS A 175 18.76 -12.69 8.50
CA HIS A 175 17.81 -13.23 9.48
C HIS A 175 18.05 -12.69 10.90
N ALA A 176 19.31 -12.63 11.34
CA ALA A 176 19.66 -12.17 12.68
C ALA A 176 19.36 -10.67 12.88
N GLU A 177 19.52 -9.85 11.84
CA GLU A 177 19.21 -8.42 11.88
C GLU A 177 17.71 -8.16 11.77
N LEU A 178 16.98 -8.97 11.02
CA LEU A 178 15.52 -8.91 10.94
C LEU A 178 14.83 -9.19 12.29
N LEU A 179 15.46 -10.02 13.14
CA LEU A 179 15.03 -10.26 14.52
C LEU A 179 15.26 -9.06 15.46
N LYS A 180 16.03 -8.04 15.06
CA LYS A 180 16.31 -6.85 15.90
C LYS A 180 15.36 -5.68 15.65
N ASP A 181 14.62 -5.71 14.54
CA ASP A 181 13.74 -4.61 14.11
C ASP A 181 12.48 -5.18 13.45
N VAL A 182 11.43 -5.31 14.25
CA VAL A 182 10.08 -5.74 13.84
C VAL A 182 9.59 -4.95 12.62
N GLY A 183 9.85 -3.64 12.59
CA GLY A 183 9.35 -2.75 11.55
C GLY A 183 9.87 -3.10 10.15
N ASN A 184 11.11 -3.60 10.02
CA ASN A 184 11.63 -4.03 8.73
C ASN A 184 10.93 -5.31 8.25
N SER A 185 10.76 -6.29 9.14
CA SER A 185 10.08 -7.56 8.85
C SER A 185 8.61 -7.34 8.47
N VAL A 186 7.91 -6.45 9.17
CA VAL A 186 6.51 -6.07 8.88
C VAL A 186 6.39 -5.45 7.50
N ARG A 187 7.26 -4.50 7.12
CA ARG A 187 7.22 -3.84 5.80
C ARG A 187 7.46 -4.82 4.66
N ILE A 188 8.41 -5.75 4.83
CA ILE A 188 8.70 -6.77 3.83
C ILE A 188 7.50 -7.72 3.70
N LEU A 189 6.97 -8.21 4.82
CA LEU A 189 5.79 -9.08 4.81
C LEU A 189 4.59 -8.41 4.12
N TRP A 190 4.37 -7.12 4.40
CA TRP A 190 3.32 -6.34 3.77
C TRP A 190 3.51 -6.19 2.27
N ALA A 191 4.71 -5.84 1.82
CA ALA A 191 4.98 -5.72 0.40
C ALA A 191 4.73 -7.06 -0.33
N ILE A 192 5.19 -8.18 0.25
CA ILE A 192 4.93 -9.52 -0.29
C ILE A 192 3.42 -9.81 -0.36
N ALA A 193 2.67 -9.44 0.68
CA ALA A 193 1.22 -9.62 0.71
C ALA A 193 0.51 -8.78 -0.35
N VAL A 194 0.93 -7.53 -0.57
CA VAL A 194 0.44 -6.70 -1.69
C VAL A 194 0.73 -7.38 -3.02
N PHE A 195 1.89 -8.00 -3.19
CA PHE A 195 2.23 -8.80 -4.37
C PHE A 195 1.55 -10.18 -4.42
N ASP A 196 0.60 -10.47 -3.52
CA ASP A 196 -0.12 -11.74 -3.41
C ASP A 196 0.83 -12.95 -3.26
N GLY A 197 1.90 -12.79 -2.49
CA GLY A 197 2.87 -13.86 -2.21
C GLY A 197 3.76 -14.26 -3.40
N ARG A 198 3.59 -13.63 -4.57
CA ARG A 198 4.29 -14.02 -5.80
C ARG A 198 5.80 -13.92 -5.65
N GLY A 199 6.50 -14.99 -6.03
CA GLY A 199 7.96 -15.07 -5.95
C GLY A 199 8.53 -15.18 -4.53
N ALA A 200 7.68 -15.25 -3.50
CA ALA A 200 8.10 -15.19 -2.09
C ALA A 200 7.69 -16.41 -1.27
N GLY A 201 7.24 -17.51 -1.90
CA GLY A 201 6.75 -18.70 -1.19
C GLY A 201 7.72 -19.21 -0.11
N LYS A 202 9.03 -19.25 -0.40
CA LYS A 202 10.05 -19.66 0.60
C LYS A 202 10.39 -18.60 1.63
N VAL A 203 10.04 -17.34 1.38
CA VAL A 203 10.36 -16.19 2.23
C VAL A 203 9.31 -16.01 3.32
N VAL A 204 8.03 -16.22 2.99
CA VAL A 204 6.91 -16.00 3.93
C VAL A 204 7.06 -16.82 5.22
N PRO A 205 7.37 -18.13 5.20
CA PRO A 205 7.57 -18.90 6.43
C PRO A 205 8.72 -18.38 7.30
N VAL A 206 9.79 -17.90 6.67
CA VAL A 206 10.97 -17.39 7.39
C VAL A 206 10.64 -16.05 8.06
N LEU A 207 10.01 -15.12 7.33
CA LEU A 207 9.55 -13.84 7.92
C LEU A 207 8.51 -14.06 9.01
N TYR A 208 7.61 -15.03 8.81
CA TYR A 208 6.64 -15.44 9.82
C TYR A 208 7.35 -15.93 11.08
N ALA A 209 8.33 -16.83 10.96
CA ALA A 209 9.11 -17.32 12.09
C ALA A 209 9.89 -16.21 12.80
N VAL A 210 10.43 -15.23 12.07
CA VAL A 210 11.07 -14.04 12.64
C VAL A 210 10.08 -13.25 13.48
N LEU A 211 8.92 -12.89 12.91
CA LEU A 211 7.89 -12.10 13.60
C LEU A 211 7.30 -12.83 14.81
N ARG A 212 7.16 -14.15 14.72
CA ARG A 212 6.62 -14.98 15.81
C ARG A 212 7.52 -15.04 17.05
N GLN A 213 8.82 -14.85 16.86
CA GLN A 213 9.83 -14.78 17.93
C GLN A 213 9.86 -13.42 18.64
N GLN A 214 9.23 -12.39 18.07
CA GLN A 214 9.21 -11.05 18.64
C GLN A 214 8.13 -10.98 19.74
N PRO A 215 8.40 -10.31 20.88
CA PRO A 215 7.37 -10.01 21.86
C PRO A 215 6.25 -9.19 21.22
N VAL A 216 5.01 -9.55 21.47
CA VAL A 216 3.83 -8.89 20.87
C VAL A 216 3.72 -7.43 21.35
N GLU A 217 4.28 -7.12 22.52
CA GLU A 217 4.37 -5.79 23.10
C GLU A 217 5.22 -4.83 22.25
N GLU A 218 6.21 -5.34 21.50
CA GLU A 218 7.08 -4.54 20.63
C GLU A 218 6.38 -4.06 19.36
N PHE A 219 5.26 -4.69 18.99
CA PHE A 219 4.47 -4.22 17.85
C PHE A 219 3.72 -2.94 18.23
N THR A 220 3.87 -1.92 17.40
CA THR A 220 2.92 -0.81 17.37
C THR A 220 1.56 -1.30 16.89
N SER A 221 0.48 -0.58 17.20
CA SER A 221 -0.86 -0.87 16.68
C SER A 221 -0.87 -1.01 15.15
N LYS A 222 -0.10 -0.17 14.46
CA LYS A 222 0.00 -0.19 13.00
C LYS A 222 0.69 -1.43 12.49
N GLU A 223 1.81 -1.79 13.11
CA GLU A 223 2.57 -2.99 12.72
C GLU A 223 1.77 -4.26 12.97
N ALA A 224 1.07 -4.36 14.10
CA ALA A 224 0.19 -5.49 14.38
C ALA A 224 -0.94 -5.62 13.32
N ALA A 225 -1.59 -4.52 12.96
CA ALA A 225 -2.65 -4.52 11.93
C ALA A 225 -2.13 -4.93 10.56
N ILE A 226 -0.96 -4.40 10.17
CA ILE A 226 -0.30 -4.72 8.90
C ILE A 226 0.09 -6.20 8.87
N THR A 227 0.76 -6.71 9.92
CA THR A 227 1.16 -8.12 10.00
C THR A 227 -0.04 -9.04 9.90
N LEU A 228 -1.10 -8.75 10.66
CA LEU A 228 -2.30 -9.56 10.69
C LEU A 228 -2.96 -9.61 9.31
N TRP A 229 -3.14 -8.44 8.67
CA TRP A 229 -3.65 -8.36 7.30
C TRP A 229 -2.79 -9.16 6.31
N SER A 230 -1.46 -9.03 6.38
CA SER A 230 -0.55 -9.71 5.45
C SER A 230 -0.61 -11.23 5.57
N LEU A 231 -0.69 -11.77 6.78
CA LEU A 231 -0.82 -13.21 7.01
C LEU A 231 -2.14 -13.75 6.46
N PHE A 232 -3.24 -13.02 6.64
CA PHE A 232 -4.53 -13.39 6.08
C PHE A 232 -4.59 -13.26 4.57
N ALA A 233 -4.02 -12.18 4.03
CA ALA A 233 -4.00 -11.93 2.61
C ALA A 233 -3.27 -13.05 1.86
N MET A 234 -2.14 -13.56 2.37
CA MET A 234 -1.32 -14.54 1.63
C MET A 234 -1.73 -16.00 1.86
N CYS A 235 -1.94 -16.42 3.10
CA CYS A 235 -1.94 -17.85 3.45
C CYS A 235 -3.21 -18.31 4.18
N GLY A 236 -4.08 -17.39 4.62
CA GLY A 236 -5.08 -17.68 5.64
C GLY A 236 -4.37 -18.03 6.96
N CYS A 237 -4.35 -17.12 7.93
CA CYS A 237 -3.53 -17.28 9.12
C CYS A 237 -3.88 -18.58 9.89
N THR A 238 -2.96 -19.55 9.93
CA THR A 238 -3.15 -20.84 10.61
C THR A 238 -2.82 -20.79 12.10
N ASP A 239 -1.92 -19.88 12.52
CA ASP A 239 -1.62 -19.63 13.94
C ASP A 239 -2.62 -18.63 14.55
N ILE A 240 -3.79 -19.15 14.90
CA ILE A 240 -4.88 -18.38 15.50
C ILE A 240 -4.45 -17.71 16.82
N LEU A 241 -3.55 -18.33 17.58
CA LEU A 241 -3.09 -17.78 18.86
C LEU A 241 -2.27 -16.52 18.64
N PHE A 242 -1.30 -16.55 17.73
CA PHE A 242 -0.50 -15.37 17.40
C PHE A 242 -1.37 -14.26 16.80
N ALA A 243 -2.30 -14.62 15.91
CA ALA A 243 -3.26 -13.67 15.33
C ALA A 243 -4.09 -12.94 16.40
N ARG A 244 -4.61 -13.68 17.39
CA ARG A 244 -5.33 -13.11 18.54
C ARG A 244 -4.46 -12.18 19.37
N GLN A 245 -3.22 -12.59 19.66
CA GLN A 245 -2.28 -11.76 20.39
C GLN A 245 -2.01 -10.44 19.66
N LEU A 246 -1.74 -10.47 18.35
CA LEU A 246 -1.60 -9.26 17.54
C LEU A 246 -2.86 -8.39 17.57
N ALA A 247 -4.05 -8.99 17.48
CA ALA A 247 -5.32 -8.27 17.52
C ALA A 247 -5.49 -7.42 18.80
N THR A 248 -5.00 -7.91 19.95
CA THR A 248 -5.04 -7.15 21.22
C THR A 248 -4.19 -5.88 21.22
N ARG A 249 -3.22 -5.76 20.30
CA ARG A 249 -2.34 -4.59 20.17
C ARG A 249 -2.93 -3.50 19.31
N ILE A 250 -3.96 -3.79 18.53
CA ILE A 250 -4.46 -2.85 17.55
C ILE A 250 -5.48 -1.92 18.21
N ASN A 251 -5.23 -0.63 18.09
CA ASN A 251 -6.12 0.44 18.51
C ASN A 251 -7.36 0.48 17.60
N PRO A 252 -8.56 0.12 18.10
CA PRO A 252 -9.77 0.07 17.28
C PRO A 252 -10.29 1.47 16.89
N TYR A 253 -9.78 2.54 17.49
CA TYR A 253 -10.22 3.90 17.19
C TYR A 253 -9.51 4.48 15.95
N GLU A 254 -8.38 3.92 15.54
CA GLU A 254 -7.64 4.38 14.36
C GLU A 254 -8.28 3.83 13.08
N ARG A 255 -8.85 4.74 12.27
CA ARG A 255 -9.65 4.38 11.09
C ARG A 255 -8.90 3.51 10.08
N ALA A 256 -7.62 3.79 9.83
CA ALA A 256 -6.80 2.99 8.91
C ALA A 256 -6.63 1.55 9.40
N HIS A 257 -6.52 1.36 10.72
CA HIS A 257 -6.38 0.05 11.34
C HIS A 257 -7.69 -0.70 11.42
N ARG A 258 -8.83 0.00 11.52
CA ARG A 258 -10.16 -0.62 11.54
C ARG A 258 -10.45 -1.49 10.31
N ALA A 259 -10.12 -1.04 9.11
CA ALA A 259 -10.36 -1.84 7.91
C ALA A 259 -9.55 -3.16 7.94
N GLN A 260 -8.27 -3.08 8.34
CA GLN A 260 -7.38 -4.24 8.45
C GLN A 260 -7.78 -5.18 9.60
N LEU A 261 -8.12 -4.62 10.75
CA LEU A 261 -8.68 -5.34 11.90
C LEU A 261 -9.96 -6.07 11.56
N TYR A 262 -10.83 -5.39 10.82
CA TYR A 262 -12.11 -5.93 10.48
C TYR A 262 -11.94 -7.12 9.54
N GLN A 263 -11.15 -6.97 8.47
CA GLN A 263 -10.78 -8.09 7.59
C GLN A 263 -10.15 -9.26 8.35
N ALA A 264 -9.32 -8.98 9.36
CA ALA A 264 -8.80 -10.02 10.23
C ALA A 264 -9.88 -10.70 11.09
N SER A 265 -10.78 -9.94 11.71
CA SER A 265 -11.86 -10.51 12.54
C SER A 265 -12.85 -11.36 11.76
N LEU A 266 -13.13 -10.97 10.52
CA LEU A 266 -13.95 -11.71 9.58
C LEU A 266 -13.36 -13.09 9.29
N THR A 267 -12.03 -13.20 9.32
CA THR A 267 -11.33 -14.47 9.12
C THR A 267 -11.18 -15.26 10.42
N LEU A 268 -11.04 -14.59 11.56
CA LEU A 268 -11.00 -15.21 12.89
C LEU A 268 -12.38 -15.67 13.40
N GLN A 269 -13.46 -15.33 12.69
CA GLN A 269 -14.85 -15.56 13.11
C GLN A 269 -15.18 -14.93 14.48
N GLU A 270 -14.50 -13.85 14.82
CA GLU A 270 -14.73 -13.16 16.09
C GLU A 270 -15.69 -11.97 15.89
N PRO A 271 -16.68 -11.80 16.78
CA PRO A 271 -17.63 -10.69 16.68
C PRO A 271 -16.93 -9.39 17.08
N ILE A 272 -16.41 -8.65 16.09
CA ILE A 272 -16.11 -7.22 16.29
C ILE A 272 -17.40 -6.44 16.02
N ALA A 273 -17.70 -5.47 16.88
CA ALA A 273 -18.81 -4.55 16.70
C ALA A 273 -18.80 -3.99 15.27
N SER A 274 -19.91 -4.18 14.55
CA SER A 274 -20.12 -3.75 13.16
C SER A 274 -19.61 -2.32 12.95
N ASP A 275 -18.82 -2.08 11.90
CA ASP A 275 -18.38 -0.73 11.55
C ASP A 275 -19.61 0.16 11.25
N PRO A 276 -19.96 1.14 12.11
CA PRO A 276 -21.14 1.98 11.90
C PRO A 276 -20.92 3.05 10.81
N GLY A 277 -19.73 3.08 10.18
CA GLY A 277 -19.31 4.12 9.25
C GLY A 277 -19.22 3.69 7.79
N ALA A 278 -19.89 2.61 7.37
CA ALA A 278 -19.94 2.18 5.98
C ALA A 278 -20.36 3.36 5.08
N ARG A 279 -19.39 3.93 4.36
CA ARG A 279 -19.66 4.97 3.36
C ARG A 279 -20.56 4.36 2.30
N VAL A 280 -21.60 5.08 1.92
CA VAL A 280 -22.11 5.02 0.55
C VAL A 280 -20.93 5.42 -0.33
N LEU A 281 -20.29 4.44 -0.96
CA LEU A 281 -19.23 4.72 -1.91
C LEU A 281 -19.95 5.39 -3.09
N SER A 282 -19.49 6.58 -3.51
CA SER A 282 -19.99 7.12 -4.77
C SER A 282 -19.58 6.12 -5.86
N SER A 283 -20.55 5.39 -6.43
CA SER A 283 -20.30 4.38 -7.45
C SER A 283 -19.38 4.95 -8.53
N SER A 284 -18.25 4.29 -8.81
CA SER A 284 -17.36 4.73 -9.88
C SER A 284 -18.11 4.74 -11.22
N ALA A 285 -17.70 5.58 -12.17
CA ALA A 285 -18.32 5.61 -13.50
C ALA A 285 -18.26 4.23 -14.20
N LEU A 286 -17.24 3.41 -13.88
CA LEU A 286 -17.13 2.02 -14.34
C LEU A 286 -18.22 1.15 -13.71
N HIS A 287 -18.38 1.23 -12.38
CA HIS A 287 -19.40 0.48 -11.63
C HIS A 287 -20.81 0.78 -12.18
N ALA A 288 -21.19 2.07 -12.26
CA ALA A 288 -22.48 2.48 -12.79
C ALA A 288 -22.74 1.97 -14.23
N LYS A 289 -21.69 1.86 -15.04
CA LYS A 289 -21.80 1.36 -16.41
C LYS A 289 -22.05 -0.14 -16.46
N VAL A 290 -21.37 -0.93 -15.64
CA VAL A 290 -21.61 -2.38 -15.55
C VAL A 290 -23.03 -2.65 -15.03
N CYS A 291 -23.50 -1.86 -14.06
CA CYS A 291 -24.88 -1.92 -13.56
C CYS A 291 -25.92 -1.74 -14.67
N LEU A 292 -25.73 -0.72 -15.52
CA LEU A 292 -26.62 -0.45 -16.65
C LEU A 292 -26.65 -1.59 -17.68
N ILE A 293 -25.53 -2.28 -17.88
CA ILE A 293 -25.45 -3.42 -18.80
C ILE A 293 -26.15 -4.66 -18.22
N LEU A 294 -25.93 -4.93 -16.93
CA LEU A 294 -26.47 -6.11 -16.26
C LEU A 294 -28.00 -6.01 -16.08
N GLY A 295 -28.51 -4.82 -15.75
CA GLY A 295 -29.93 -4.57 -15.56
C GLY A 295 -30.35 -4.56 -14.09
N SER A 296 -31.62 -4.27 -13.83
CA SER A 296 -32.17 -4.07 -12.49
C SER A 296 -32.33 -5.37 -11.69
N GLU A 297 -32.14 -6.54 -12.30
CA GLU A 297 -32.18 -7.82 -11.61
C GLU A 297 -30.95 -8.09 -10.71
N TRP A 298 -29.94 -7.22 -10.76
CA TRP A 298 -28.74 -7.30 -9.93
C TRP A 298 -28.78 -6.27 -8.80
N CYS A 299 -28.30 -6.65 -7.62
CA CYS A 299 -28.15 -5.76 -6.48
C CYS A 299 -26.84 -4.98 -6.58
N HIS A 300 -26.84 -3.72 -6.15
CA HIS A 300 -25.68 -2.83 -6.15
C HIS A 300 -25.14 -2.65 -4.73
N GLU A 301 -23.82 -2.59 -4.59
CA GLU A 301 -23.13 -2.39 -3.30
C GLU A 301 -23.70 -3.30 -2.21
N TYR A 302 -23.79 -4.58 -2.54
CA TYR A 302 -24.52 -5.55 -1.73
C TYR A 302 -23.60 -6.18 -0.68
N ALA A 303 -24.00 -6.10 0.59
CA ALA A 303 -23.33 -6.78 1.69
C ALA A 303 -23.64 -8.28 1.63
N VAL A 304 -22.66 -9.08 1.23
CA VAL A 304 -22.84 -10.51 0.93
C VAL A 304 -22.52 -11.42 2.10
N VAL A 305 -21.49 -11.06 2.85
CA VAL A 305 -21.03 -11.69 4.08
C VAL A 305 -20.67 -10.57 5.05
N PRO A 306 -20.62 -10.82 6.37
CA PRO A 306 -20.27 -9.78 7.33
C PRO A 306 -19.05 -9.01 6.83
N GLY A 307 -19.23 -7.72 6.62
CA GLY A 307 -18.13 -6.82 6.32
C GLY A 307 -17.50 -6.82 4.95
N VAL A 308 -18.01 -7.61 4.03
CA VAL A 308 -17.61 -7.53 2.63
C VAL A 308 -18.81 -7.10 1.80
N VAL A 309 -18.61 -5.99 1.11
CA VAL A 309 -19.54 -5.46 0.11
C VAL A 309 -18.96 -5.77 -1.26
N VAL A 310 -19.78 -6.38 -2.12
CA VAL A 310 -19.44 -6.58 -3.53
C VAL A 310 -20.06 -5.46 -4.36
N ASP A 311 -19.44 -5.10 -5.47
CA ASP A 311 -19.94 -4.01 -6.31
C ASP A 311 -21.32 -4.35 -6.86
N ILE A 312 -21.48 -5.55 -7.43
CA ILE A 312 -22.74 -6.01 -8.00
C ILE A 312 -22.97 -7.49 -7.64
N ALA A 313 -24.17 -7.84 -7.18
CA ALA A 313 -24.52 -9.19 -6.74
C ALA A 313 -25.81 -9.72 -7.37
N LYS A 314 -25.88 -11.04 -7.51
CA LYS A 314 -27.12 -11.79 -7.72
C LYS A 314 -27.28 -12.79 -6.57
N PRO A 315 -27.89 -12.39 -5.44
CA PRO A 315 -27.83 -13.13 -4.18
C PRO A 315 -28.39 -14.55 -4.26
N ASP A 316 -29.52 -14.74 -4.96
CA ASP A 316 -30.17 -16.04 -5.10
C ASP A 316 -29.27 -17.09 -5.79
N GLU A 317 -28.35 -16.65 -6.63
CA GLU A 317 -27.41 -17.50 -7.36
C GLU A 317 -26.00 -17.48 -6.75
N LYS A 318 -25.81 -16.72 -5.65
CA LYS A 318 -24.49 -16.41 -5.06
C LYS A 318 -23.45 -15.97 -6.10
N LEU A 319 -23.86 -15.13 -7.06
CA LEU A 319 -22.93 -14.53 -8.02
C LEU A 319 -22.55 -13.13 -7.58
N ALA A 320 -21.26 -12.82 -7.64
CA ALA A 320 -20.72 -11.49 -7.40
C ALA A 320 -19.95 -11.02 -8.63
N VAL A 321 -20.00 -9.74 -8.92
CA VAL A 321 -19.19 -9.07 -9.94
C VAL A 321 -18.40 -7.96 -9.25
N GLU A 322 -17.09 -8.01 -9.39
CA GLU A 322 -16.14 -7.02 -8.88
C GLU A 322 -15.63 -6.17 -10.05
N VAL A 323 -15.78 -4.85 -9.95
CA VAL A 323 -15.43 -3.89 -11.00
C VAL A 323 -14.10 -3.22 -10.64
N ASN A 324 -13.01 -3.78 -11.15
CA ASN A 324 -11.67 -3.39 -10.74
C ASN A 324 -11.07 -2.35 -11.70
N GLY A 325 -10.80 -1.17 -11.16
CA GLY A 325 -9.98 -0.15 -11.79
C GLY A 325 -8.49 -0.52 -11.86
N ASN A 326 -7.71 0.26 -12.61
CA ASN A 326 -6.26 0.06 -12.74
C ASN A 326 -5.47 -0.01 -11.41
N HIS A 327 -5.97 0.59 -10.33
CA HIS A 327 -5.31 0.61 -9.02
C HIS A 327 -5.37 -0.73 -8.27
N HIS A 328 -6.21 -1.66 -8.70
CA HIS A 328 -6.29 -3.03 -8.15
C HIS A 328 -5.24 -3.98 -8.72
N TYR A 329 -4.41 -3.50 -9.65
CA TYR A 329 -3.46 -4.30 -10.38
C TYR A 329 -2.04 -3.80 -10.18
N ILE A 330 -1.11 -4.75 -10.20
CA ILE A 330 0.31 -4.55 -10.05
C ILE A 330 0.97 -4.83 -11.40
N GLU A 331 1.82 -3.91 -11.85
CA GLU A 331 2.57 -4.03 -13.09
C GLU A 331 3.99 -4.55 -12.83
N PHE A 332 4.53 -5.38 -13.71
CA PHE A 332 5.93 -5.82 -13.61
C PHE A 332 6.89 -4.65 -13.89
N LEU A 333 7.92 -4.48 -13.05
CA LEU A 333 8.97 -3.50 -13.32
C LEU A 333 9.76 -3.82 -14.61
N SER A 334 9.93 -5.12 -14.91
CA SER A 334 10.69 -5.61 -16.07
C SER A 334 9.92 -5.55 -17.39
N ASP A 335 8.59 -5.72 -17.36
CA ASP A 335 7.77 -5.89 -18.56
C ASP A 335 6.62 -4.89 -18.57
N SER A 336 6.63 -3.97 -19.53
CA SER A 336 5.54 -3.02 -19.71
C SER A 336 4.26 -3.74 -20.13
N GLY A 337 3.22 -3.66 -19.31
CA GLY A 337 1.86 -4.07 -19.66
C GLY A 337 1.35 -5.38 -19.05
N HIS A 338 2.22 -6.24 -18.50
CA HIS A 338 1.72 -7.39 -17.74
C HIS A 338 1.23 -6.93 -16.36
N LYS A 339 -0.05 -7.13 -16.09
CA LYS A 339 -0.74 -6.75 -14.85
C LYS A 339 -1.34 -7.97 -14.16
N PHE A 340 -1.28 -8.00 -12.84
CA PHE A 340 -1.93 -9.01 -12.02
C PHE A 340 -2.66 -8.37 -10.84
N PRO A 341 -3.74 -8.98 -10.32
CA PRO A 341 -4.47 -8.40 -9.20
C PRO A 341 -3.60 -8.37 -7.95
N ASP A 342 -3.72 -7.31 -7.16
CA ASP A 342 -3.04 -7.18 -5.86
C ASP A 342 -3.59 -8.17 -4.81
N GLY A 343 -2.89 -8.25 -3.69
CA GLY A 343 -3.25 -9.14 -2.59
C GLY A 343 -4.60 -8.81 -1.96
N ALA A 344 -5.00 -7.53 -1.90
CA ALA A 344 -6.30 -7.14 -1.37
C ALA A 344 -7.45 -7.65 -2.27
N THR A 345 -7.29 -7.49 -3.57
CA THR A 345 -8.22 -7.98 -4.59
C THR A 345 -8.33 -9.50 -4.55
N ASN A 346 -7.21 -10.22 -4.53
CA ASN A 346 -7.23 -11.68 -4.47
C ASN A 346 -7.75 -12.20 -3.13
N TRP A 347 -7.44 -11.54 -2.01
CA TRP A 347 -8.01 -11.88 -0.71
C TRP A 347 -9.54 -11.76 -0.73
N LYS A 348 -10.09 -10.65 -1.24
CA LYS A 348 -11.55 -10.44 -1.32
C LYS A 348 -12.22 -11.56 -2.12
N VAL A 349 -11.66 -11.90 -3.29
CA VAL A 349 -12.14 -13.00 -4.13
C VAL A 349 -12.11 -14.33 -3.36
N ARG A 350 -10.97 -14.71 -2.78
CA ARG A 350 -10.82 -15.96 -2.00
C ARG A 350 -11.80 -16.03 -0.83
N TYR A 351 -12.00 -14.91 -0.12
CA TYR A 351 -12.90 -14.84 1.02
C TYR A 351 -14.36 -15.02 0.61
N LEU A 352 -14.79 -14.44 -0.51
CA LEU A 352 -16.13 -14.64 -1.04
C LEU A 352 -16.34 -16.07 -1.53
N GLU A 353 -15.36 -16.63 -2.25
CA GLU A 353 -15.38 -18.01 -2.74
C GLU A 353 -15.47 -19.03 -1.60
N SER A 354 -14.76 -18.81 -0.49
CA SER A 354 -14.85 -19.67 0.69
C SER A 354 -16.24 -19.65 1.36
N HIS A 355 -17.06 -18.64 1.08
CA HIS A 355 -18.47 -18.54 1.51
C HIS A 355 -19.47 -19.01 0.43
N GLY A 356 -18.96 -19.65 -0.63
CA GLY A 356 -19.74 -20.23 -1.71
C GLY A 356 -20.23 -19.22 -2.74
N TRP A 357 -19.63 -18.02 -2.80
CA TRP A 357 -19.89 -17.06 -3.88
C TRP A 357 -19.04 -17.38 -5.11
N LYS A 358 -19.61 -17.23 -6.30
CA LYS A 358 -18.85 -17.19 -7.55
C LYS A 358 -18.53 -15.74 -7.88
N VAL A 359 -17.25 -15.40 -7.94
CA VAL A 359 -16.82 -14.01 -8.15
C VAL A 359 -16.30 -13.80 -9.56
N PHE A 360 -16.86 -12.82 -10.25
CA PHE A 360 -16.46 -12.40 -11.58
C PHE A 360 -15.75 -11.05 -11.52
N THR A 361 -14.46 -11.05 -11.76
CA THR A 361 -13.69 -9.80 -11.83
C THR A 361 -13.73 -9.21 -13.24
N LEU A 362 -14.21 -7.97 -13.37
CA LEU A 362 -14.15 -7.18 -14.59
C LEU A 362 -13.06 -6.13 -14.48
N VAL A 363 -12.12 -6.18 -15.40
CA VAL A 363 -11.03 -5.19 -15.48
C VAL A 363 -11.50 -3.97 -16.25
N GLU A 364 -11.05 -2.78 -15.85
CA GLU A 364 -11.35 -1.52 -16.54
C GLU A 364 -11.18 -1.57 -18.07
N ASP A 365 -10.11 -2.19 -18.58
CA ASP A 365 -9.87 -2.28 -20.02
C ASP A 365 -10.91 -3.14 -20.74
N ASP A 366 -11.36 -4.24 -20.13
CA ASP A 366 -12.44 -5.07 -20.66
C ASP A 366 -13.75 -4.29 -20.67
N ILE A 367 -14.05 -3.55 -19.60
CA ILE A 367 -15.24 -2.71 -19.50
C ILE A 367 -15.20 -1.63 -20.59
N ARG A 368 -14.06 -0.97 -20.79
CA ARG A 368 -13.86 0.04 -21.85
C ARG A 368 -14.01 -0.55 -23.25
N ARG A 369 -13.58 -1.79 -23.47
CA ARG A 369 -13.77 -2.50 -24.75
C ARG A 369 -15.23 -2.84 -24.98
N ILE A 370 -15.90 -3.46 -24.00
CA ILE A 370 -17.33 -3.81 -24.07
C ILE A 370 -18.17 -2.56 -24.30
N SER A 371 -17.87 -1.49 -23.58
CA SER A 371 -18.53 -0.19 -23.65
C SER A 371 -18.66 0.44 -25.03
N ARG A 372 -17.86 0.00 -26.00
CA ARG A 372 -17.86 0.51 -27.39
C ARG A 372 -18.86 -0.23 -28.27
N LEU A 373 -19.42 -1.34 -27.80
CA LEU A 373 -20.40 -2.14 -28.54
C LEU A 373 -21.82 -1.58 -28.36
N PRO A 374 -22.78 -1.92 -29.24
CA PRO A 374 -24.21 -1.69 -28.98
C PRO A 374 -24.69 -2.40 -27.70
N LEU A 375 -25.64 -1.83 -26.96
CA LEU A 375 -26.05 -2.31 -25.62
C LEU A 375 -26.40 -3.81 -25.57
N VAL A 376 -27.08 -4.33 -26.58
CA VAL A 376 -27.43 -5.77 -26.67
C VAL A 376 -26.16 -6.64 -26.76
N GLU A 377 -25.17 -6.19 -27.52
CA GLU A 377 -23.87 -6.85 -27.63
C GLU A 377 -23.04 -6.69 -26.37
N GLN A 378 -23.17 -5.56 -25.65
CA GLN A 378 -22.54 -5.37 -24.35
C GLN A 378 -23.00 -6.44 -23.35
N LYS A 379 -24.33 -6.60 -23.20
CA LYS A 379 -24.90 -7.62 -22.31
C LYS A 379 -24.47 -9.03 -22.74
N ARG A 380 -24.49 -9.34 -24.04
CA ARG A 380 -24.03 -10.63 -24.55
C ARG A 380 -22.55 -10.90 -24.26
N ALA A 381 -21.68 -9.91 -24.51
CA ALA A 381 -20.24 -10.03 -24.28
C ALA A 381 -19.94 -10.23 -22.79
N LEU A 382 -20.58 -9.45 -21.92
CA LEU A 382 -20.42 -9.54 -20.47
C LEU A 382 -20.87 -10.92 -19.94
N MET A 383 -22.06 -11.38 -20.33
CA MET A 383 -22.55 -12.71 -19.94
C MET A 383 -21.66 -13.83 -20.49
N SER A 384 -21.08 -13.67 -21.69
CA SER A 384 -20.12 -14.65 -22.23
C SER A 384 -18.82 -14.68 -21.44
N MET A 385 -18.34 -13.54 -20.92
CA MET A 385 -17.15 -13.51 -20.08
C MET A 385 -17.40 -14.24 -18.76
N MET A 386 -18.54 -13.98 -18.12
CA MET A 386 -18.94 -14.63 -16.86
C MET A 386 -19.06 -16.15 -17.00
N LYS A 387 -19.61 -16.64 -18.12
CA LYS A 387 -19.68 -18.08 -18.40
C LYS A 387 -18.31 -18.74 -18.61
N LYS A 388 -17.32 -18.03 -19.16
CA LYS A 388 -15.97 -18.60 -19.38
C LYS A 388 -15.18 -18.73 -18.08
N SER A 389 -15.46 -17.88 -17.09
CA SER A 389 -14.85 -17.92 -15.77
C SER A 389 -15.40 -19.00 -14.83
N ASP A 390 -16.41 -19.78 -15.24
CA ASP A 390 -16.85 -20.98 -14.49
C ASP A 390 -15.78 -22.10 -14.45
N THR A 391 -14.63 -21.90 -15.10
CA THR A 391 -13.46 -22.77 -14.89
C THR A 391 -12.84 -22.37 -13.55
N PRO A 392 -12.82 -23.23 -12.51
CA PRO A 392 -12.20 -22.91 -11.24
C PRO A 392 -10.76 -22.46 -11.51
N ARG A 393 -10.43 -21.23 -11.12
CA ARG A 393 -9.02 -20.85 -10.99
C ARG A 393 -8.55 -21.63 -9.77
N PHE A 394 -8.08 -22.85 -10.00
CA PHE A 394 -7.49 -23.66 -8.94
C PHE A 394 -6.46 -22.77 -8.24
N VAL A 395 -6.75 -22.48 -6.96
CA VAL A 395 -5.77 -21.96 -6.02
C VAL A 395 -4.56 -22.85 -6.21
N SER A 396 -3.45 -22.30 -6.70
CA SER A 396 -2.25 -23.11 -6.88
C SER A 396 -1.97 -23.79 -5.55
N GLU A 397 -1.98 -25.12 -5.52
CA GLU A 397 -1.75 -25.94 -4.31
C GLU A 397 -0.38 -25.66 -3.65
N SER A 398 0.44 -24.80 -4.23
CA SER A 398 1.78 -24.43 -3.80
C SER A 398 1.88 -23.47 -2.59
N MET A 399 0.80 -23.20 -1.85
CA MET A 399 0.86 -22.35 -0.64
C MET A 399 0.17 -22.92 0.61
N CYS A 400 -0.22 -24.20 0.62
CA CYS A 400 -0.55 -24.86 1.88
C CYS A 400 0.75 -25.18 2.63
N PHE A 401 1.02 -24.43 3.70
CA PHE A 401 2.08 -24.70 4.67
C PHE A 401 1.61 -25.62 5.79
#